data_AF-A0A645HTV1-F1
#
_entry.id   AF-A0A645HTV1-F1
#
_cell.length_a   1.000
_cell.length_b   1.000
_cell.length_c   1.000
_cell.angle_alpha   90.00
_cell.angle_beta   90.00
_cell.angle_gamma   90.00
#
_symmetry.space_group_name_H-M   'P 1'
#
loop_
_entity.id
_entity.type
_entity.pdbx_description
1 polymer ?
#
loop_
_entity_poly.entity_id
_entity_poly.type
_entity_poly.pdbx_seq_one_letter_code
_entity_poly.pdbx_strand_id
1 'polypeptide(L)'
;MMLFTMIMGNAFAAITVMTVGIGAPFVLAYGANPVLIGMVALTAGYCGTLCTPMAANFNIVPVAMLDMKDRMGVIKNQVVPALILITFQIIYMIMFK
;
A
#
# COMPACT_ATOMS: atom_id res chain seq x y z
N MET A 1 -4.91 3.51 4.31
CA MET A 1 -3.47 3.42 3.96
C MET A 1 -3.23 3.42 2.45
N MET A 2 -3.80 2.48 1.68
CA MET A 2 -3.59 2.36 0.22
C MET A 2 -3.73 3.67 -0.56
N LEU A 3 -4.81 4.45 -0.33
CA LEU A 3 -5.02 5.70 -1.06
C LEU A 3 -3.93 6.75 -0.75
N PHE A 4 -3.53 6.84 0.52
CA PHE A 4 -2.49 7.77 0.95
C PHE A 4 -1.12 7.39 0.38
N THR A 5 -0.79 6.09 0.35
CA THR A 5 0.46 5.62 -0.27
C THR A 5 0.49 5.77 -1.78
N MET A 6 -0.67 5.75 -2.44
CA MET A 6 -0.80 6.05 -3.86
C MET A 6 -0.44 7.52 -4.16
N ILE A 7 -0.80 8.45 -3.26
CA ILE A 7 -0.42 9.86 -3.39
C ILE A 7 1.06 10.07 -3.07
N MET A 8 1.55 9.47 -1.97
CA MET A 8 2.91 9.69 -1.49
C MET A 8 3.98 8.97 -2.31
N GLY A 9 3.65 7.86 -2.98
CA GLY A 9 4.64 7.09 -3.76
C GLY A 9 5.53 6.18 -2.93
N ASN A 10 5.36 6.10 -1.61
CA ASN A 10 6.20 5.27 -0.74
C ASN A 10 5.46 4.78 0.53
N ALA A 11 5.37 3.46 0.70
CA ALA A 11 4.74 2.81 1.85
C ALA A 11 5.47 3.03 3.18
N PHE A 12 6.81 3.09 3.17
CA PHE A 12 7.61 3.32 4.39
C PHE A 12 7.46 4.75 4.91
N ALA A 13 7.36 5.74 4.03
CA ALA A 13 7.11 7.11 4.46
C ALA A 13 5.68 7.28 5.00
N ALA A 14 4.73 6.55 4.44
CA ALA A 14 3.33 6.62 4.83
C ALA A 14 2.99 5.90 6.15
N ILE A 15 3.78 4.91 6.56
CA ILE A 15 3.44 4.08 7.74
C ILE A 15 3.41 4.88 9.04
N THR A 16 4.34 5.82 9.21
CA THR A 16 4.39 6.68 10.40
C THR A 16 3.14 7.55 10.47
N VAL A 17 2.77 8.22 9.38
CA VAL A 17 1.60 9.09 9.33
C VAL A 17 0.31 8.29 9.52
N MET A 18 0.15 7.18 8.79
CA MET A 18 -1.10 6.45 8.77
C MET A 18 -1.28 5.52 9.96
N THR A 19 -0.24 4.80 10.41
CA THR A 19 -0.36 3.84 11.52
C THR A 19 -0.16 4.51 12.86
N VAL A 20 0.84 5.39 13.01
CA VAL A 20 1.10 6.08 14.28
C VAL A 20 0.21 7.32 14.41
N GLY A 21 0.09 8.12 13.35
CA GLY A 21 -0.69 9.36 13.39
C GLY A 21 -2.20 9.17 13.35
N ILE A 22 -2.70 8.17 12.62
CA ILE A 22 -4.15 7.93 12.47
C ILE A 22 -4.56 6.59 13.10
N GLY A 23 -3.85 5.50 12.80
CA GLY A 23 -4.18 4.15 13.24
C GLY A 23 -4.19 3.99 14.76
N ALA A 24 -3.18 4.50 15.46
CA ALA A 24 -3.12 4.43 16.91
C ALA A 24 -4.28 5.17 17.61
N PRO A 25 -4.53 6.46 17.34
CA PRO A 25 -5.61 7.18 18.02
C PRO A 25 -7.02 6.76 17.59
N PHE A 26 -7.23 6.25 16.37
CA PHE A 26 -8.57 5.96 15.85
C PHE A 26 -8.90 4.48 15.68
N VAL A 27 -7.93 3.57 15.71
CA VAL A 27 -8.16 2.14 15.50
C VAL A 27 -7.75 1.35 16.74
N LEU A 28 -6.58 1.62 17.31
CA LEU A 28 -6.15 0.95 18.56
C LEU A 28 -6.97 1.43 19.77
N ALA A 29 -7.34 2.71 19.81
CA ALA A 29 -8.20 3.24 20.87
C ALA A 29 -9.61 2.61 20.89
N TYR A 30 -10.07 2.03 19.77
CA TYR A 30 -11.34 1.31 19.66
C TYR A 30 -11.22 -0.20 19.92
N GLY A 31 -10.07 -0.67 20.45
CA GLY A 31 -9.86 -2.04 20.90
C GLY A 31 -9.43 -3.02 19.81
N ALA A 32 -9.02 -2.55 18.63
CA ALA A 32 -8.54 -3.42 17.57
C ALA A 32 -7.13 -3.96 17.86
N ASN A 33 -6.85 -5.19 17.41
CA ASN A 33 -5.60 -5.87 17.72
C ASN A 33 -4.38 -5.18 17.07
N PRO A 34 -3.40 -4.65 17.86
CA PRO A 34 -2.24 -3.95 17.33
C PRO A 34 -1.33 -4.85 16.49
N VAL A 35 -1.27 -6.14 16.78
CA VAL A 35 -0.48 -7.11 16.02
C VAL A 35 -1.06 -7.28 14.62
N LEU A 36 -2.39 -7.47 14.54
CA LEU A 36 -3.10 -7.62 13.27
C LEU A 36 -2.95 -6.38 12.39
N ILE A 37 -3.19 -5.19 12.97
CA ILE A 37 -3.09 -3.92 12.26
C ILE A 37 -1.66 -3.66 11.81
N GLY A 38 -0.66 -3.91 12.66
CA GLY A 38 0.75 -3.74 12.30
C GLY A 38 1.17 -4.60 11.11
N MET A 39 0.74 -5.87 11.08
CA MET A 39 1.07 -6.80 9.99
C MET A 39 0.39 -6.40 8.67
N VAL A 40 -0.86 -5.96 8.72
CA VAL A 40 -1.66 -5.63 7.53
C VAL A 40 -1.38 -4.22 7.01
N ALA A 41 -0.98 -3.29 7.88
CA ALA A 41 -0.75 -1.89 7.53
C ALA A 41 0.29 -1.73 6.41
N LEU A 42 1.48 -2.29 6.58
CA LEU A 42 2.57 -2.12 5.61
C LEU A 42 2.21 -2.76 4.26
N THR A 43 1.63 -3.96 4.27
CA THR A 43 1.25 -4.70 3.06
C THR A 43 0.12 -3.99 2.31
N ALA A 44 -0.89 -3.46 3.00
CA ALA A 44 -1.91 -2.59 2.41
C ALA A 44 -1.32 -1.27 1.86
N GLY A 45 -0.29 -0.74 2.51
CA GLY A 45 0.46 0.43 2.03
C GLY A 45 1.15 0.17 0.70
N TYR A 46 1.84 -0.98 0.56
CA TYR A 46 2.50 -1.37 -0.69
C TYR A 46 1.53 -1.55 -1.85
N CYS A 47 0.32 -2.06 -1.61
CA CYS A 47 -0.71 -2.14 -2.66
C CYS A 47 -1.00 -0.77 -3.28
N GLY A 48 -0.98 0.31 -2.49
CA GLY A 48 -1.12 1.67 -2.99
C GLY A 48 0.12 2.20 -3.71
N THR A 49 1.32 1.90 -3.19
CA THR A 49 2.59 2.30 -3.81
C THR A 49 2.80 1.67 -5.19
N LEU A 50 2.38 0.42 -5.39
CA LEU A 50 2.46 -0.24 -6.69
C LEU A 50 1.56 0.43 -7.75
N CYS A 51 0.46 1.05 -7.33
CA CYS A 51 -0.51 1.68 -8.23
C CYS A 51 -0.17 3.14 -8.59
N THR A 52 0.98 3.69 -8.18
CA THR A 52 1.32 5.10 -8.41
C THR A 52 2.56 5.28 -9.26
N PRO A 53 2.56 6.22 -10.24
CA PRO A 53 3.73 6.52 -11.04
C PRO A 53 4.87 7.15 -10.23
N MET A 54 4.59 7.66 -9.02
CA MET A 54 5.60 8.27 -8.15
C MET A 54 6.50 7.24 -7.45
N ALA A 55 6.16 5.96 -7.48
CA ALA A 55 6.95 4.89 -6.88
C ALA A 55 8.23 4.62 -7.69
N ALA A 56 9.31 5.32 -7.35
CA ALA A 56 10.57 5.24 -8.08
C ALA A 56 11.10 3.81 -8.20
N ASN A 57 11.18 3.09 -7.08
CA ASN A 57 11.80 1.75 -7.01
C ASN A 57 11.02 0.66 -7.77
N PHE A 58 9.71 0.84 -7.94
CA PHE A 58 8.84 -0.20 -8.50
C PHE A 58 8.36 0.12 -9.91
N ASN A 59 8.20 1.41 -10.23
CA ASN A 59 7.58 1.85 -11.48
C ASN A 59 8.55 2.66 -12.34
N ILE A 60 9.17 3.73 -11.81
CA ILE A 60 10.01 4.62 -12.63
C ILE A 60 11.33 3.95 -13.05
N VAL A 61 12.04 3.33 -12.11
CA VAL A 61 13.36 2.73 -12.37
C VAL A 61 13.26 1.59 -13.38
N PRO A 62 12.36 0.60 -13.24
CA PRO A 62 12.24 -0.48 -14.22
C PRO A 62 11.83 0.03 -15.61
N VAL A 63 10.91 0.99 -15.69
CA VAL A 63 10.48 1.61 -16.96
C VAL A 63 11.66 2.29 -17.66
N ALA A 64 12.50 3.00 -16.91
CA ALA A 64 13.67 3.69 -17.46
C ALA A 64 14.81 2.72 -17.82
N MET A 65 15.05 1.69 -17.01
CA MET A 65 16.11 0.71 -17.25
C MET A 65 15.80 -0.23 -18.43
N LEU A 66 14.52 -0.55 -18.66
CA LEU A 66 14.07 -1.40 -19.75
C LEU A 66 13.65 -0.61 -21.01
N ASP A 67 13.87 0.72 -21.01
CA ASP A 67 13.45 1.67 -22.04
C ASP A 67 12.04 1.38 -22.58
N MET A 68 11.09 1.20 -21.65
CA MET A 68 9.74 0.76 -22.01
C MET A 68 9.01 1.83 -22.81
N LYS A 69 8.46 1.41 -23.96
CA LYS A 69 7.61 2.26 -24.80
C LYS A 69 6.34 2.74 -24.07
N ASP A 70 5.77 1.90 -23.21
CA ASP A 70 4.64 2.26 -22.33
C ASP A 70 5.12 2.50 -20.90
N ARG A 71 5.19 3.78 -20.50
CA ARG A 71 5.59 4.20 -19.14
C ARG A 71 4.60 3.77 -18.05
N MET A 72 3.37 3.39 -18.42
CA MET A 72 2.35 2.90 -17.49
C MET A 72 2.17 1.37 -17.57
N GLY A 73 2.94 0.69 -18.42
CA GLY A 73 2.81 -0.76 -18.61
C GLY A 73 3.05 -1.56 -17.33
N VAL A 74 4.00 -1.12 -16.50
CA VAL A 74 4.29 -1.75 -15.20
C VAL A 74 3.10 -1.59 -14.25
N ILE A 75 2.53 -0.38 -14.14
CA ILE A 75 1.39 -0.11 -13.27
C ILE A 75 0.18 -0.92 -13.70
N LYS A 76 -0.14 -1.00 -14.99
CA LYS A 76 -1.27 -1.79 -15.50
C LYS A 76 -1.17 -3.26 -15.07
N ASN A 77 0.04 -3.83 -15.14
CA ASN A 77 0.29 -5.21 -14.73
C ASN A 77 0.29 -5.38 -13.20
N GLN A 78 0.66 -4.35 -12.44
CA GLN A 78 0.71 -4.38 -10.98
C GLN A 78 -0.62 -4.05 -10.30
N VAL A 79 -1.52 -3.30 -10.95
CA VAL A 79 -2.84 -2.94 -10.40
C VAL A 79 -3.67 -4.18 -10.12
N VAL A 80 -3.63 -5.19 -11.01
CA VAL A 80 -4.37 -6.45 -10.83
C VAL A 80 -3.96 -7.19 -9.55
N PRO A 81 -2.67 -7.56 -9.33
CA PRO A 81 -2.25 -8.20 -8.10
C PRO A 81 -2.42 -7.31 -6.87
N ALA A 82 -2.22 -5.99 -6.99
CA ALA A 82 -2.44 -5.05 -5.89
C ALA A 82 -3.91 -5.04 -5.42
N LEU A 83 -4.87 -5.10 -6.35
CA LEU A 83 -6.30 -5.17 -6.04
C LEU A 83 -6.71 -6.51 -5.41
N ILE A 84 -6.10 -7.62 -5.86
CA ILE A 84 -6.34 -8.93 -5.25
C ILE A 84 -5.83 -8.96 -3.81
N LEU A 85 -4.60 -8.47 -3.58
CA LEU A 85 -3.97 -8.45 -2.27
C LEU A 85 -4.72 -7.53 -1.29
N ILE A 86 -5.10 -6.32 -1.71
CA ILE A 86 -5.84 -5.43 -0.81
C ILE A 86 -7.21 -6.01 -0.44
N THR A 87 -7.88 -6.69 -1.37
CA THR A 87 -9.16 -7.35 -1.10
C THR A 87 -8.99 -8.47 -0.07
N PHE A 88 -7.96 -9.31 -0.24
CA PHE A 88 -7.62 -10.35 0.74
C PHE A 88 -7.32 -9.76 2.12
N GLN A 89 -6.54 -8.68 2.18
CA GLN A 89 -6.19 -8.02 3.44
C GLN A 89 -7.39 -7.38 4.15
N ILE A 90 -8.34 -6.82 3.38
CA ILE A 90 -9.60 -6.30 3.94
C ILE A 90 -10.43 -7.45 4.54
N ILE A 91 -10.57 -8.57 3.81
CA ILE A 91 -11.29 -9.74 4.31
C ILE A 91 -10.60 -10.30 5.57
N TYR A 92 -9.27 -10.39 5.56
CA TYR A 92 -8.49 -10.86 6.71
C TYR A 92 -8.73 -9.98 7.95
N MET A 93 -8.72 -8.65 7.81
CA MET A 93 -9.05 -7.74 8.92
C MET A 93 -10.49 -7.90 9.42
N ILE A 94 -11.46 -8.16 8.54
CA ILE A 94 -12.86 -8.34 8.94
C ILE A 94 -13.05 -9.66 9.71
N MET A 95 -12.38 -10.73 9.28
CA MET A 95 -12.51 -12.05 9.93
C MET A 95 -11.79 -12.14 11.28
N PHE A 96 -10.65 -11.47 11.44
CA PHE A 96 -9.77 -11.61 12.62
C PHE A 96 -9.79 -10.40 13.57
N LYS A 97 -10.93 -9.71 13.66
CA LYS A 97 -11.16 -8.46 14.41
C LYS A 97 -10.43 -8.33 15.75
#